data_AF-A0A920YNV5-F1
#
_entry.id   AF-A0A920YNV5-F1
#
_cell.length_a   1.000
_cell.length_b   1.000
_cell.length_c   1.000
_cell.angle_alpha   90.00
_cell.angle_beta   90.00
_cell.angle_gamma   90.00
#
_symmetry.space_group_name_H-M   'P 1'
#
loop_
_entity.id
_entity.type
_entity.pdbx_description
1 polymer ?
#
loop_
_entity_poly.entity_id
_entity_poly.type
_entity_poly.pdbx_seq_one_letter_code
_entity_poly.pdbx_strand_id
1 'polypeptide(L)'
;MAELKGRVIDLITRFVKEKLARLSPLAYERLYSLPDEARDARELSILAAAVYYALLKDARTVTYLERLFFNWQAHGVPQWALKRLSGADFTVDPELLKELGYHGETDAPLDFSADEYYRFYRRPAVGDKERGSGGEG
;
A
#
# COMPACT_ATOMS: atom_id res chain seq x y z
N MET A 1 -1.19 14.61 -16.23
CA MET A 1 -0.66 13.22 -16.20
C MET A 1 0.87 13.18 -16.08
N ALA A 2 1.62 13.82 -16.99
CA ALA A 2 3.10 13.87 -16.90
C ALA A 2 3.65 14.48 -15.60
N GLU A 3 3.02 15.56 -15.11
CA GLU A 3 3.41 16.18 -13.83
C GLU A 3 3.22 15.23 -12.63
N LEU A 4 2.06 14.57 -12.54
CA LEU A 4 1.78 13.59 -11.50
C LEU A 4 2.76 12.40 -11.56
N LYS A 5 3.06 11.93 -12.77
CA LYS A 5 4.06 10.87 -12.98
C LYS A 5 5.45 11.29 -12.47
N GLY A 6 5.87 12.52 -12.73
CA GLY A 6 7.11 13.09 -12.18
C GLY A 6 7.13 13.07 -10.65
N ARG A 7 6.05 13.52 -10.01
CA ARG A 7 5.91 13.49 -8.54
C ARG A 7 6.01 12.05 -7.99
N VAL A 8 5.40 11.08 -8.66
CA VAL A 8 5.49 9.66 -8.27
C VAL A 8 6.93 9.14 -8.40
N ILE A 9 7.65 9.49 -9.47
CA ILE A 9 9.06 9.13 -9.66
C ILE A 9 9.93 9.72 -8.54
N ASP A 10 9.68 10.96 -8.13
CA ASP A 10 10.39 11.58 -7.01
C ASP A 10 10.11 10.86 -5.69
N LEU A 11 8.86 10.43 -5.45
CA LEU A 11 8.49 9.63 -4.29
C LEU A 11 9.15 8.25 -4.29
N ILE A 12 9.20 7.58 -5.45
CA ILE A 12 9.92 6.32 -5.61
C ILE A 12 11.41 6.52 -5.32
N THR A 13 11.99 7.60 -5.85
CA THR A 13 13.41 7.95 -5.62
C THR A 13 13.68 8.15 -4.12
N ARG A 14 12.77 8.82 -3.42
CA ARG A 14 12.83 8.99 -1.96
C ARG A 14 12.76 7.63 -1.24
N PHE A 15 11.80 6.78 -1.60
CA PHE A 15 11.67 5.43 -1.03
C PHE A 15 12.93 4.58 -1.23
N VAL A 16 13.53 4.62 -2.42
CA VAL A 16 14.79 3.95 -2.70
C VAL A 16 15.88 4.45 -1.77
N LYS A 17 16.11 5.76 -1.71
CA LYS A 17 17.17 6.37 -0.90
C LYS A 17 17.02 6.12 0.60
N GLU A 18 15.78 6.20 1.10
CA GLU A 18 15.53 6.12 2.54
C GLU A 18 15.41 4.67 3.04
N LYS A 19 14.86 3.77 2.23
CA LYS A 19 14.42 2.44 2.72
C LYS A 19 15.13 1.27 2.05
N LEU A 20 15.62 1.44 0.83
CA LEU A 20 16.21 0.36 0.05
C LEU A 20 17.74 0.52 0.01
N ALA A 21 18.45 -0.26 0.85
CA ALA A 21 19.90 -0.10 1.00
C ALA A 21 20.69 -0.39 -0.29
N ARG A 22 20.51 -1.57 -0.89
CA ARG A 22 21.12 -1.97 -2.17
C ARG A 22 20.08 -2.72 -2.98
N LEU A 23 19.85 -2.25 -4.20
CA LEU A 23 18.98 -2.91 -5.16
C LEU A 23 19.82 -3.51 -6.27
N SER A 24 19.40 -4.68 -6.76
CA SER A 24 19.89 -5.16 -8.05
C SER A 24 19.38 -4.23 -9.17
N PRO A 25 20.09 -4.16 -10.31
CA PRO A 25 19.63 -3.40 -11.47
C PRO A 25 18.20 -3.77 -11.90
N LEU A 26 17.88 -5.07 -11.89
CA LEU A 26 16.53 -5.56 -12.23
C LEU A 26 15.45 -5.05 -11.27
N ALA A 27 15.74 -5.01 -9.95
CA ALA A 27 14.79 -4.50 -8.97
C ALA A 27 14.61 -2.97 -9.12
N TYR A 28 15.66 -2.26 -9.55
CA TYR A 28 15.58 -0.85 -9.88
C TYR A 28 14.70 -0.61 -11.11
N GLU A 29 14.98 -1.29 -12.23
CA GLU A 29 14.18 -1.18 -13.47
C GLU A 29 12.71 -1.47 -13.21
N ARG A 30 12.42 -2.53 -12.47
CA ARG A 30 11.05 -2.92 -12.16
C ARG A 30 10.31 -1.88 -11.32
N LEU A 31 10.99 -1.27 -10.35
CA LEU A 31 10.40 -0.24 -9.51
C LEU A 31 10.09 1.03 -10.31
N TYR A 32 11.00 1.45 -11.18
CA TYR A 32 10.83 2.65 -12.00
C TYR A 32 9.93 2.44 -13.22
N SER A 33 9.55 1.20 -13.55
CA SER A 33 8.51 0.92 -14.54
C SER A 33 7.09 1.03 -13.98
N LEU A 34 6.89 1.03 -12.66
CA LEU A 34 5.54 1.09 -12.05
C LEU A 34 4.71 2.30 -12.50
N PRO A 35 5.27 3.52 -12.66
CA PRO A 35 4.52 4.65 -13.18
C PRO A 35 4.05 4.49 -14.64
N ASP A 36 4.69 3.60 -15.41
CA ASP A 36 4.25 3.25 -16.78
C ASP A 36 3.12 2.21 -16.78
N GLU A 37 3.02 1.38 -15.73
CA GLU A 37 1.95 0.38 -15.55
C GLU A 37 0.61 1.04 -15.15
N ALA A 38 0.64 2.29 -14.69
CA ALA A 38 -0.55 3.07 -14.36
C ALA A 38 -1.23 3.64 -15.62
N ARG A 39 -2.49 3.27 -15.83
CA ARG A 39 -3.28 3.56 -17.05
C ARG A 39 -3.88 4.97 -17.05
N ASP A 40 -4.09 5.55 -15.88
CA ASP A 40 -4.72 6.86 -15.73
C ASP A 40 -4.18 7.61 -14.48
N ALA A 41 -4.70 8.83 -14.27
CA ALA A 41 -4.30 9.66 -13.14
C ALA A 41 -4.69 9.03 -11.79
N ARG A 42 -5.80 8.29 -11.71
CA ARG A 42 -6.23 7.65 -10.48
C ARG A 42 -5.28 6.52 -10.10
N GLU A 43 -4.83 5.72 -11.05
CA GLU A 43 -3.83 4.67 -10.80
C GLU A 43 -2.48 5.25 -10.39
N LEU A 44 -2.07 6.40 -10.94
CA LEU A 44 -0.90 7.13 -10.44
C LEU A 44 -1.09 7.63 -9.00
N SER A 45 -2.28 8.12 -8.65
CA SER A 45 -2.63 8.48 -7.27
C SER A 45 -2.58 7.25 -6.33
N ILE A 46 -3.06 6.09 -6.79
CA ILE A 46 -2.95 4.82 -6.05
C ILE A 46 -1.48 4.44 -5.84
N LEU A 47 -0.62 4.58 -6.86
CA LEU A 47 0.81 4.32 -6.75
C LEU A 47 1.48 5.28 -5.76
N ALA A 48 1.15 6.58 -5.81
CA ALA A 48 1.65 7.56 -4.86
C ALA A 48 1.29 7.17 -3.41
N ALA A 49 0.03 6.81 -3.17
CA ALA A 49 -0.42 6.34 -1.86
C ALA A 49 0.31 5.06 -1.42
N ALA A 50 0.55 4.12 -2.34
CA ALA A 50 1.27 2.89 -2.05
C ALA A 50 2.72 3.17 -1.63
N VAL A 51 3.41 4.10 -2.32
CA VAL A 51 4.77 4.51 -1.97
C VAL A 51 4.81 5.19 -0.60
N TYR A 52 3.91 6.13 -0.33
CA TYR A 52 3.79 6.76 0.99
C TYR A 52 3.52 5.74 2.09
N TYR A 53 2.64 4.78 1.84
CA TYR A 53 2.32 3.77 2.83
C TYR A 53 3.50 2.81 3.07
N ALA A 54 4.26 2.48 2.02
CA ALA A 54 5.50 1.72 2.14
C ALA A 54 6.56 2.46 2.95
N LEU A 55 6.70 3.79 2.77
CA LEU A 55 7.55 4.66 3.59
C LEU A 55 7.12 4.62 5.06
N LEU A 56 5.82 4.80 5.33
CA LEU A 56 5.24 4.75 6.68
C LEU A 56 5.49 3.41 7.38
N LYS A 57 5.47 2.31 6.63
CA LYS A 57 5.67 0.95 7.16
C LYS A 57 7.12 0.50 7.25
N ASP A 58 8.08 1.38 6.95
CA ASP A 58 9.50 1.02 6.84
C ASP A 58 9.72 -0.20 5.93
N ALA A 59 8.98 -0.28 4.82
CA ALA A 59 9.09 -1.41 3.90
C ALA A 59 10.47 -1.44 3.24
N ARG A 60 11.14 -2.61 3.26
CA ARG A 60 12.53 -2.77 2.78
C ARG A 60 12.64 -3.59 1.49
N THR A 61 11.53 -3.83 0.80
CA THR A 61 11.53 -4.66 -0.41
C THR A 61 10.69 -4.02 -1.51
N VAL A 62 11.17 -4.12 -2.75
CA VAL A 62 10.42 -3.69 -3.95
C VAL A 62 9.13 -4.49 -4.08
N THR A 63 9.19 -5.81 -3.86
CA THR A 63 8.01 -6.69 -3.94
C THR A 63 6.89 -6.29 -2.99
N TYR A 64 7.19 -5.69 -1.84
CA TYR A 64 6.15 -5.19 -0.94
C TYR A 64 5.36 -4.06 -1.60
N LEU A 65 6.06 -3.07 -2.16
CA LEU A 65 5.44 -1.94 -2.85
C LEU A 65 4.68 -2.39 -4.10
N GLU A 66 5.25 -3.29 -4.90
CA GLU A 66 4.56 -3.83 -6.08
C GLU A 66 3.24 -4.51 -5.71
N ARG A 67 3.27 -5.42 -4.72
CA ARG A 67 2.06 -6.12 -4.26
C ARG A 67 1.03 -5.15 -3.72
N LEU A 68 1.48 -4.13 -2.99
CA LEU A 68 0.60 -3.10 -2.46
C LEU A 68 -0.08 -2.33 -3.60
N PHE A 69 0.70 -1.87 -4.57
CA PHE A 69 0.20 -1.13 -5.73
C PHE A 69 -0.80 -1.96 -6.54
N PHE A 70 -0.44 -3.17 -6.98
CA PHE A 70 -1.33 -3.99 -7.80
C PHE A 70 -2.59 -4.44 -7.06
N ASN A 71 -2.49 -4.70 -5.75
CA ASN A 71 -3.68 -5.00 -4.94
C ASN A 71 -4.61 -3.78 -4.89
N TRP A 72 -4.09 -2.60 -4.58
CA TRP A 72 -4.90 -1.39 -4.52
C TRP A 72 -5.39 -0.91 -5.87
N GLN A 73 -4.70 -1.23 -6.96
CA GLN A 73 -5.17 -0.99 -8.32
C GLN A 73 -6.40 -1.87 -8.63
N ALA A 74 -6.36 -3.15 -8.25
CA ALA A 74 -7.45 -4.10 -8.47
C ALA A 74 -8.67 -3.87 -7.56
N HIS A 75 -8.43 -3.35 -6.36
CA HIS A 75 -9.42 -3.35 -5.28
C HIS A 75 -9.68 -1.96 -4.68
N GLY A 76 -8.95 -0.92 -5.10
CA GLY A 76 -9.00 0.38 -4.44
C GLY A 76 -8.15 0.43 -3.16
N VAL A 77 -7.91 1.66 -2.69
CA VAL A 77 -7.12 1.90 -1.48
C VAL A 77 -8.02 1.73 -0.25
N PRO A 78 -7.65 0.88 0.73
CA PRO A 78 -8.44 0.68 1.93
C PRO A 78 -8.59 1.98 2.75
N GLN A 79 -9.77 2.19 3.34
CA GLN A 79 -10.06 3.39 4.13
C GLN A 79 -9.12 3.53 5.34
N TRP A 80 -8.77 2.42 5.97
CA TRP A 80 -7.81 2.43 7.08
C TRP A 80 -6.40 2.83 6.63
N ALA A 81 -6.02 2.55 5.38
CA ALA A 81 -4.72 2.93 4.85
C ALA A 81 -4.67 4.44 4.63
N LEU A 82 -5.74 5.01 4.07
CA LEU A 82 -5.90 6.46 3.90
C LEU A 82 -5.93 7.19 5.25
N LYS A 83 -6.63 6.65 6.26
CA LYS A 83 -6.61 7.17 7.64
C LYS A 83 -5.21 7.14 8.27
N ARG A 84 -4.39 6.12 7.96
CA ARG A 84 -3.00 6.08 8.44
C ARG A 84 -2.11 7.07 7.73
N LEU A 85 -2.34 7.29 6.44
CA LEU A 85 -1.61 8.28 5.65
C LEU A 85 -1.95 9.70 6.08
N SER A 86 -3.21 9.99 6.43
CA SER A 86 -3.62 11.31 6.93
C SER A 86 -2.99 11.68 8.27
N GLY A 87 -2.72 10.69 9.13
CA GLY A 87 -2.07 10.86 10.43
C GLY A 87 -0.55 10.62 10.42
N ALA A 88 0.09 10.51 9.27
CA ALA A 88 1.53 10.27 9.18
C ALA A 88 2.34 11.53 9.49
N ASP A 89 3.52 11.36 10.10
CA ASP A 89 4.44 12.48 10.45
C ASP A 89 5.08 13.16 9.22
N PHE A 90 4.85 12.64 8.02
CA PHE A 90 5.31 13.24 6.77
C PHE A 90 4.13 13.78 5.97
N THR A 91 4.38 14.84 5.20
CA THR A 91 3.35 15.49 4.39
C THR A 91 2.89 14.58 3.26
N VAL A 92 1.68 14.03 3.40
CA VAL A 92 0.90 13.47 2.29
C VAL A 92 -0.01 14.58 1.76
N ASP A 93 -0.10 14.72 0.45
CA ASP A 93 -0.98 15.70 -0.19
C ASP A 93 -2.45 15.43 0.23
N PRO A 94 -3.15 16.38 0.89
CA PRO A 94 -4.53 16.19 1.28
C PRO A 94 -5.47 15.97 0.08
N GLU A 95 -5.15 16.55 -1.08
CA GLU A 95 -5.94 16.34 -2.31
C GLU A 95 -5.80 14.91 -2.81
N LEU A 96 -4.62 14.29 -2.68
CA LEU A 96 -4.43 12.87 -2.98
C LEU A 96 -5.36 11.99 -2.14
N LEU A 97 -5.51 12.29 -0.85
CA LEU A 97 -6.39 11.53 0.04
C LEU A 97 -7.86 11.70 -0.36
N LYS A 98 -8.29 12.92 -0.71
CA LYS A 98 -9.66 13.19 -1.19
C LYS A 98 -9.94 12.50 -2.51
N GLU A 99 -9.01 12.52 -3.47
CA GLU A 99 -9.12 11.81 -4.75
C GLU A 99 -9.33 10.31 -4.57
N LEU A 100 -8.72 9.75 -3.52
CA LEU A 100 -8.83 8.33 -3.16
C LEU A 100 -10.04 8.04 -2.26
N GLY A 101 -10.88 9.04 -1.98
CA GLY A 101 -12.14 8.90 -1.25
C GLY A 101 -12.02 9.01 0.27
N TYR A 102 -10.97 9.68 0.78
CA TYR A 102 -10.84 10.01 2.20
C TYR A 102 -11.14 11.49 2.46
N HIS A 103 -12.21 11.74 3.23
CA HIS A 103 -12.72 13.09 3.53
C HIS A 103 -12.55 13.51 4.99
N GLY A 104 -11.70 12.81 5.77
CA GLY A 104 -11.37 13.18 7.15
C GLY A 104 -12.38 12.73 8.22
N GLU A 105 -13.54 12.19 7.85
CA GLU A 105 -14.64 11.92 8.80
C GLU A 105 -14.65 10.54 9.47
N THR A 106 -13.70 9.65 9.18
CA THR A 106 -13.72 8.30 9.78
C THR A 106 -13.11 8.30 11.19
N ASP A 107 -13.79 8.94 12.14
CA ASP A 107 -13.57 8.83 13.59
C ASP A 107 -14.03 7.48 14.17
N ALA A 108 -14.71 6.66 13.35
CA ALA A 108 -15.02 5.29 13.73
C ALA A 108 -13.73 4.53 14.11
N PRO A 109 -13.78 3.71 15.19
CA PRO A 109 -12.71 2.74 15.45
C PRO A 109 -12.44 1.98 14.17
N LEU A 110 -11.16 1.74 13.91
CA LEU A 110 -10.69 1.14 12.67
C LEU A 110 -11.17 -0.32 12.64
N ASP A 111 -12.40 -0.52 12.14
CA ASP A 111 -13.00 -1.83 11.99
C ASP A 111 -12.46 -2.46 10.72
N PHE A 112 -11.37 -3.21 10.90
CA PHE A 112 -10.79 -3.97 9.81
C PHE A 112 -11.79 -4.95 9.21
N SER A 113 -12.81 -5.42 9.93
CA SER A 113 -13.80 -6.38 9.40
C SER A 113 -14.86 -5.73 8.48
N ALA A 114 -15.06 -4.42 8.60
CA ALA A 114 -15.92 -3.64 7.71
C ALA A 114 -15.22 -3.24 6.40
N ASP A 115 -13.90 -3.39 6.32
CA ASP A 115 -13.15 -3.19 5.10
C ASP A 115 -13.35 -4.40 4.18
N GLU A 116 -13.91 -4.17 2.99
CA GLU A 116 -14.18 -5.19 1.97
C GLU A 116 -12.96 -6.07 1.65
N TYR A 117 -11.75 -5.56 1.93
CA TYR A 117 -10.48 -6.17 1.59
C TYR A 117 -9.78 -6.84 2.78
N TYR A 118 -10.38 -6.85 3.98
CA TYR A 118 -9.85 -7.51 5.17
C TYR A 118 -9.36 -8.94 4.93
N ARG A 119 -10.13 -9.69 4.13
CA ARG A 119 -9.86 -11.10 3.80
C ARG A 119 -8.50 -11.29 3.11
N PHE A 120 -7.98 -10.28 2.43
CA PHE A 120 -6.68 -10.34 1.74
C PHE A 120 -5.51 -9.94 2.66
N TYR A 121 -5.76 -9.23 3.75
CA TYR A 121 -4.75 -8.79 4.72
C TYR A 121 -4.58 -9.73 5.91
N ARG A 122 -5.55 -10.61 6.16
CA ARG A 122 -5.41 -11.70 7.14
C ARG A 122 -4.31 -12.65 6.68
N ARG A 123 -3.14 -12.62 7.33
CA ARG A 123 -2.24 -13.79 7.31
C ARG A 123 -3.08 -14.99 7.75
N PRO A 124 -3.05 -16.15 7.06
CA PRO A 124 -3.55 -17.37 7.65
C PRO A 124 -2.86 -17.48 9.01
N ALA A 125 -3.63 -17.55 10.09
CA ALA A 125 -3.05 -17.87 11.38
C ALA A 125 -2.36 -19.22 11.20
N VAL A 126 -1.03 -19.20 11.11
CA VAL A 126 -0.25 -20.43 11.18
C VAL A 126 -0.39 -20.89 12.62
N GLY A 127 -1.18 -21.94 12.81
CA GLY A 127 -1.39 -22.59 14.11
C GLY A 127 -2.74 -22.27 14.72
N ASP A 128 -3.79 -22.90 14.22
CA ASP A 128 -4.83 -23.41 15.11
C ASP A 128 -5.58 -24.58 14.46
N LYS A 129 -4.95 -25.77 14.53
CA LYS A 129 -5.61 -27.08 14.65
C LYS A 129 -4.57 -28.07 15.18
N GLU A 130 -4.21 -27.93 16.45
CA GLU A 130 -3.86 -29.10 17.23
C GLU A 130 -5.07 -29.54 18.06
N ARG A 131 -5.21 -30.88 18.14
CA ARG A 131 -5.99 -31.67 19.12
C ARG A 131 -7.51 -31.81 18.92
N GLY A 132 -7.87 -33.05 18.63
CA GLY A 132 -8.83 -33.76 19.46
C GLY A 132 -9.96 -34.43 18.69
N SER A 133 -9.75 -35.69 18.30
CA SER A 133 -10.71 -36.78 18.49
C SER A 133 -10.00 -38.09 18.14
N GLY A 134 -9.07 -38.49 19.01
CA GLY A 134 -8.90 -39.90 19.32
C GLY A 134 -10.00 -40.26 20.32
N GLY A 135 -10.84 -41.21 19.97
CA GLY A 135 -11.94 -41.73 20.77
C GLY A 135 -12.46 -42.99 20.10
N GLU A 136 -12.27 -44.11 20.80
CA GLU A 136 -12.47 -45.50 20.39
C GLU A 136 -13.95 -45.85 20.09
N GLY A 137 -14.13 -46.91 19.30
CA GLY A 137 -15.41 -47.57 19.01
C GLY A 137 -15.26 -48.61 17.92
#